data_AF-A0A7K9YK04-F1
#
_entry.id   AF-A0A7K9YK04-F1
#
_cell.length_a   1.000
_cell.length_b   1.000
_cell.length_c   1.000
_cell.angle_alpha   90.00
_cell.angle_beta   90.00
_cell.angle_gamma   90.00
#
_symmetry.space_group_name_H-M   'P 1'
#
loop_
_entity.id
_entity.type
_entity.pdbx_description
1 polymer ?
#
loop_
_entity_poly.entity_id
_entity_poly.type
_entity_poly.pdbx_seq_one_letter_code
_entity_poly.pdbx_strand_id
1 'polypeptide(L)'
;GSELGNWALGHWTEEGFDLFENFPDLTSPLWAAEERQLVPHRFPGHHIPIPEHYLQEDAAVAVETRAIVAWMEKNPFVLGANLQGGEKLVSFPFDAARPHSETPAAPHPLDEDEDGERPEVHETPDHAVFRWLAISYASAHLTMTETFRGGCHTQDVTDAMGIVQGAKWRPRAGSMNDFSYLHTNCLELSIYLGCDKFPHESELQQEWENNKESLLTFMEQTHRGIKGLVTDQQGEPIANATIVVGGIKHSVRTAGNGDYWRILNPGEYRVSARAEGYNPSTKTCSVFYDIGATQCNFVLARSNWKRIREIMAMNGNRPIRRVVPGRPMTLRERLRLRQRL
;
A
#
# COMPACT_ATOMS: atom_id res chain seq x y z
N GLY A 1 -14.93 -23.36 25.31
CA GLY A 1 -15.24 -22.13 24.56
C GLY A 1 -14.92 -20.92 25.39
N SER A 2 -15.09 -19.74 24.80
CA SER A 2 -14.91 -18.41 25.43
C SER A 2 -15.64 -18.22 26.76
N GLU A 3 -16.65 -19.04 27.05
CA GLU A 3 -17.40 -19.09 28.32
C GLU A 3 -16.55 -19.32 29.58
N LEU A 4 -15.30 -19.79 29.43
CA LEU A 4 -14.42 -20.17 30.54
C LEU A 4 -13.20 -19.26 30.73
N GLY A 5 -13.05 -18.19 29.94
CA GLY A 5 -11.87 -17.30 29.97
C GLY A 5 -12.19 -15.82 29.84
N ASN A 6 -11.25 -14.96 30.23
CA ASN A 6 -11.33 -13.52 29.94
C ASN A 6 -11.14 -13.30 28.42
N TRP A 7 -11.91 -12.40 27.82
CA TRP A 7 -11.92 -12.05 26.39
C TRP A 7 -10.54 -11.66 25.80
N ALA A 8 -9.62 -11.25 26.67
CA ALA A 8 -8.29 -10.81 26.29
C ALA A 8 -7.18 -11.79 26.74
N LEU A 9 -7.54 -12.92 27.35
CA LEU A 9 -6.58 -13.93 27.75
C LEU A 9 -5.91 -14.54 26.50
N GLY A 10 -4.58 -14.49 26.45
CA GLY A 10 -3.80 -14.97 25.30
C GLY A 10 -3.78 -14.03 24.09
N HIS A 11 -4.28 -12.80 24.22
CA HIS A 11 -4.23 -11.79 23.16
C HIS A 11 -2.82 -11.21 22.97
N TRP A 12 -2.12 -10.93 24.07
CA TRP A 12 -0.75 -10.40 24.05
C TRP A 12 0.29 -11.52 24.11
N THR A 13 1.50 -11.24 23.60
CA THR A 13 2.67 -12.10 23.80
C THR A 13 3.05 -12.21 25.28
N GLU A 14 3.98 -13.10 25.62
CA GLU A 14 4.50 -13.25 26.98
C GLU A 14 5.12 -11.93 27.50
N GLU A 15 5.71 -11.15 26.60
CA GLU A 15 6.30 -9.83 26.87
C GLU A 15 5.27 -8.68 26.89
N GLY A 16 3.99 -8.97 26.61
CA GLY A 16 2.90 -8.01 26.65
C GLY A 16 2.66 -7.23 25.36
N PHE A 17 3.19 -7.68 24.21
CA PHE A 17 2.94 -7.02 22.92
C PHE A 17 1.62 -7.45 22.30
N ASP A 18 0.87 -6.48 21.76
CA ASP A 18 -0.17 -6.75 20.78
C ASP A 18 0.48 -6.80 19.40
N LEU A 19 0.61 -8.00 18.83
CA LEU A 19 1.32 -8.19 17.55
C LEU A 19 0.67 -7.43 16.40
N PHE A 20 -0.65 -7.20 16.43
CA PHE A 20 -1.33 -6.49 15.36
C PHE A 20 -0.98 -5.01 15.33
N GLU A 21 -0.63 -4.42 16.48
CA GLU A 21 -0.30 -3.00 16.68
C GLU A 21 1.21 -2.76 16.91
N ASN A 22 2.04 -3.81 16.80
CA ASN A 22 3.47 -3.71 17.09
C ASN A 22 4.33 -3.38 15.86
N PHE A 23 3.75 -3.14 14.68
CA PHE A 23 4.50 -2.82 13.46
C PHE A 23 4.99 -1.36 13.44
N PRO A 24 6.01 -1.02 12.62
CA PRO A 24 6.46 0.37 12.50
C PRO A 24 5.32 1.25 11.97
N ASP A 25 5.04 2.35 12.66
CA ASP A 25 4.13 3.35 12.14
C ASP A 25 4.76 4.12 10.97
N LEU A 26 4.32 3.77 9.76
CA LEU A 26 4.72 4.44 8.53
C LEU A 26 3.70 5.50 8.06
N THR A 27 2.53 5.57 8.70
CA THR A 27 1.45 6.50 8.34
C THR A 27 1.78 7.92 8.79
N SER A 28 2.21 8.10 10.05
CA SER A 28 2.63 9.39 10.60
C SER A 28 3.71 10.09 9.76
N PRO A 29 4.87 9.47 9.43
CA PRO A 29 5.88 10.12 8.61
C PRO A 29 5.42 10.38 7.17
N LEU A 30 4.56 9.52 6.60
CA LEU A 30 3.97 9.74 5.28
C LEU A 30 3.12 11.01 5.27
N TRP A 31 2.16 11.14 6.19
CA TRP A 31 1.27 12.30 6.23
C TRP A 31 2.02 13.60 6.53
N ALA A 32 2.99 13.57 7.44
CA ALA A 32 3.87 14.71 7.71
C ALA A 32 4.66 15.12 6.45
N ALA A 33 5.06 14.16 5.61
CA ALA A 33 5.72 14.43 4.35
C ALA A 33 4.76 14.96 3.27
N GLU A 34 3.51 14.50 3.25
CA GLU A 34 2.46 15.00 2.35
C GLU A 34 2.10 16.46 2.64
N GLU A 35 1.95 16.84 3.92
CA GLU A 35 1.71 18.23 4.35
C GLU A 35 2.80 19.18 3.86
N ARG A 36 4.04 18.70 3.91
CA ARG A 36 5.22 19.43 3.46
C ARG A 36 5.47 19.31 1.95
N GLN A 37 4.57 18.68 1.20
CA GLN A 37 4.67 18.44 -0.25
C GLN A 37 5.99 17.74 -0.66
N LEU A 38 6.47 16.83 0.18
CA LEU A 38 7.72 16.09 -0.02
C LEU A 38 7.50 14.79 -0.83
N VAL A 39 6.27 14.29 -0.91
CA VAL A 39 5.93 13.06 -1.65
C VAL A 39 5.68 13.36 -3.14
N PRO A 40 6.20 12.58 -4.10
CA PRO A 40 7.08 11.41 -3.94
C PRO A 40 8.57 11.74 -4.06
N HIS A 41 8.95 13.01 -4.22
CA HIS A 41 10.29 13.39 -4.69
C HIS A 41 11.38 13.38 -3.61
N ARG A 42 11.01 13.70 -2.36
CA ARG A 42 11.89 13.72 -1.19
C ARG A 42 11.52 12.66 -0.16
N PHE A 43 10.28 12.19 -0.19
CA PHE A 43 9.80 11.09 0.64
C PHE A 43 9.03 10.09 -0.23
N PRO A 44 9.31 8.77 -0.13
CA PRO A 44 8.64 7.78 -0.97
C PRO A 44 7.16 7.61 -0.58
N GLY A 45 6.28 7.51 -1.56
CA GLY A 45 4.85 7.19 -1.34
C GLY A 45 4.53 5.68 -1.33
N HIS A 46 5.57 4.84 -1.43
CA HIS A 46 5.49 3.38 -1.42
C HIS A 46 6.86 2.83 -1.01
N HIS A 47 6.90 1.66 -0.38
CA HIS A 47 8.14 1.08 0.14
C HIS A 47 8.89 2.06 1.05
N ILE A 48 8.15 2.67 1.98
CA ILE A 48 8.70 3.58 2.98
C ILE A 48 9.68 2.79 3.85
N PRO A 49 10.96 3.22 3.98
CA PRO A 49 11.93 2.46 4.75
C PRO A 49 11.52 2.35 6.22
N ILE A 50 11.83 1.22 6.85
CA ILE A 50 11.65 1.02 8.29
C ILE A 50 12.53 2.03 9.03
N PRO A 51 12.00 2.77 10.02
CA PRO A 51 12.79 3.70 10.81
C PRO A 51 13.96 3.02 11.52
N GLU A 52 15.14 3.66 11.52
CA GLU A 52 16.36 3.09 12.11
C GLU A 52 16.20 2.68 13.58
N HIS A 53 15.45 3.45 14.36
CA HIS A 53 15.18 3.13 15.77
C HIS A 53 14.41 1.82 15.94
N TYR A 54 13.58 1.42 14.98
CA TYR A 54 12.83 0.16 15.01
C TYR A 54 13.74 -1.05 14.74
N LEU A 55 14.85 -0.83 14.02
CA LEU A 55 15.84 -1.85 13.69
C LEU A 55 16.86 -2.08 14.83
N GLN A 56 16.85 -1.26 15.89
CA GLN A 56 17.74 -1.44 17.03
C GLN A 56 17.36 -2.69 17.84
N GLU A 57 18.35 -3.33 18.46
CA GLU A 57 18.16 -4.56 19.25
C GLU A 57 17.31 -4.31 20.50
N ASP A 58 17.38 -3.11 21.08
CA ASP A 58 16.65 -2.66 22.26
C ASP A 58 15.27 -2.04 21.95
N ALA A 59 14.89 -1.98 20.67
CA ALA A 59 13.57 -1.49 20.28
C ALA A 59 12.46 -2.42 20.80
N ALA A 60 11.36 -1.84 21.26
CA ALA A 60 10.19 -2.54 21.80
C ALA A 60 9.36 -3.22 20.69
N VAL A 61 9.96 -4.22 20.06
CA VAL A 61 9.41 -4.95 18.92
C VAL A 61 9.47 -6.44 19.21
N ALA A 62 8.32 -7.10 19.17
CA ALA A 62 8.17 -8.53 19.36
C ALA A 62 8.96 -9.32 18.30
N VAL A 63 9.46 -10.49 18.68
CA VAL A 63 10.24 -11.36 17.80
C VAL A 63 9.41 -11.87 16.61
N GLU A 64 8.11 -12.10 16.83
CA GLU A 64 7.13 -12.45 15.82
C GLU A 64 6.98 -11.33 14.79
N THR A 65 6.85 -10.08 15.25
CA THR A 65 6.78 -8.92 14.36
C THR A 65 8.02 -8.83 13.47
N ARG A 66 9.23 -9.00 14.04
CA ARG A 66 10.48 -9.02 13.25
C ARG A 66 10.50 -10.15 12.24
N ALA A 67 10.01 -11.34 12.61
CA ALA A 67 9.93 -12.49 11.71
C ALA A 67 8.95 -12.25 10.55
N ILE A 68 7.79 -11.66 10.82
CA ILE A 68 6.79 -11.32 9.79
C ILE A 68 7.32 -10.23 8.86
N VAL A 69 7.95 -9.17 9.38
CA VAL A 69 8.60 -8.13 8.56
C VAL A 69 9.63 -8.76 7.61
N ALA A 70 10.54 -9.59 8.13
CA ALA A 70 11.55 -10.25 7.31
C ALA A 70 10.93 -11.21 6.27
N TRP A 71 9.82 -11.86 6.61
CA TRP A 71 9.07 -12.72 5.69
C TRP A 71 8.40 -11.92 4.57
N MET A 72 7.82 -10.78 4.90
CA MET A 72 7.20 -9.82 3.97
C MET A 72 8.22 -9.19 3.03
N GLU A 73 9.43 -8.86 3.49
CA GLU A 73 10.51 -8.33 2.63
C GLU A 73 11.07 -9.39 1.68
N LYS A 74 11.12 -10.66 2.13
CA LYS A 74 11.73 -11.77 1.37
C LYS A 74 10.84 -12.25 0.21
N ASN A 75 9.52 -12.19 0.36
CA ASN A 75 8.59 -12.75 -0.60
C ASN A 75 7.78 -11.63 -1.27
N PRO A 76 7.57 -11.66 -2.61
CA PRO A 76 6.81 -10.64 -3.31
C PRO A 76 5.30 -10.87 -3.12
N PHE A 77 4.79 -10.69 -1.90
CA PHE A 77 3.35 -10.77 -1.63
C PHE A 77 2.60 -9.67 -2.40
N VAL A 78 1.45 -10.05 -2.94
CA VAL A 78 0.58 -9.18 -3.76
C VAL A 78 -0.73 -8.90 -3.04
N LEU A 79 -1.31 -9.93 -2.42
CA LEU A 79 -2.55 -9.89 -1.67
C LEU A 79 -2.37 -10.72 -0.41
N GLY A 80 -2.82 -10.19 0.72
CA GLY A 80 -2.77 -10.84 2.01
C GLY A 80 -4.04 -10.58 2.81
N ALA A 81 -4.29 -11.42 3.81
CA ALA A 81 -5.29 -11.14 4.83
C ALA A 81 -4.83 -11.71 6.16
N ASN A 82 -5.09 -10.97 7.23
CA ASN A 82 -4.99 -11.47 8.60
C ASN A 82 -6.38 -11.75 9.16
N LEU A 83 -6.50 -12.91 9.79
CA LEU A 83 -7.76 -13.40 10.33
C LEU A 83 -7.83 -13.05 11.81
N GLN A 84 -8.93 -12.40 12.20
CA GLN A 84 -9.20 -11.87 13.53
C GLN A 84 -10.54 -12.40 14.04
N GLY A 85 -10.77 -12.28 15.34
CA GLY A 85 -12.03 -12.62 15.99
C GLY A 85 -12.52 -11.50 16.91
N GLY A 86 -13.78 -11.58 17.30
CA GLY A 86 -14.42 -10.61 18.21
C GLY A 86 -15.28 -9.55 17.52
N GLU A 87 -15.44 -9.65 16.20
CA GLU A 87 -16.42 -8.93 15.41
C GLU A 87 -16.69 -9.75 14.14
N LYS A 88 -17.67 -9.34 13.33
CA LYS A 88 -17.95 -9.99 12.04
C LYS A 88 -18.02 -8.97 10.91
N LEU A 89 -16.87 -8.66 10.33
CA LEU A 89 -16.71 -7.68 9.24
C LEU A 89 -15.33 -7.82 8.57
N VAL A 90 -15.15 -7.15 7.42
CA VAL A 90 -13.84 -6.96 6.81
C VAL A 90 -13.38 -5.52 6.96
N SER A 91 -12.24 -5.32 7.62
CA SER A 91 -11.58 -4.03 7.76
C SER A 91 -10.50 -3.85 6.70
N PHE A 92 -10.46 -2.66 6.08
CA PHE A 92 -9.46 -2.32 5.07
C PHE A 92 -8.73 -1.00 5.41
N PRO A 93 -7.48 -0.82 4.91
CA PRO A 93 -6.66 0.37 5.17
C PRO A 93 -7.28 1.71 4.75
N PHE A 94 -6.90 2.82 5.40
CA PHE A 94 -5.95 2.88 6.53
C PHE A 94 -6.62 2.47 7.85
N ASP A 95 -5.84 1.83 8.74
CA ASP A 95 -6.21 1.62 10.14
C ASP A 95 -5.88 2.85 11.00
N ALA A 96 -4.81 3.58 10.69
CA ALA A 96 -4.49 4.82 11.39
C ALA A 96 -5.45 5.95 10.99
N ALA A 97 -5.86 6.76 11.97
CA ALA A 97 -6.54 8.03 11.72
C ALA A 97 -5.54 9.18 11.75
N ARG A 98 -5.75 10.17 10.87
CA ARG A 98 -4.91 11.36 10.85
C ARG A 98 -5.22 12.23 12.07
N PRO A 99 -4.21 12.64 12.86
CA PRO A 99 -4.44 13.60 13.93
C PRO A 99 -4.93 14.93 13.33
N HIS A 100 -5.96 15.52 13.92
CA HIS A 100 -6.51 16.79 13.46
C HIS A 100 -5.42 17.87 13.53
N SER A 101 -5.21 18.59 12.43
CA SER A 101 -4.32 19.74 12.42
C SER A 101 -4.90 20.79 13.38
N GLU A 102 -4.22 21.06 14.50
CA GLU A 102 -4.49 22.20 15.40
C GLU A 102 -4.17 23.56 14.73
N THR A 103 -4.67 23.77 13.52
CA THR A 103 -4.88 25.10 12.98
C THR A 103 -6.20 25.61 13.55
N PRO A 104 -6.24 26.76 14.26
CA PRO A 104 -7.49 27.34 14.73
C PRO A 104 -8.27 27.87 13.51
N ALA A 105 -8.96 26.98 12.82
CA ALA A 105 -9.98 27.36 11.86
C ALA A 105 -11.21 27.85 12.65
N ALA A 106 -11.84 28.89 12.11
CA ALA A 106 -12.85 29.74 12.73
C ALA A 106 -13.99 28.98 13.42
N PRO A 107 -14.71 29.59 14.40
CA PRO A 107 -15.82 28.94 15.06
C PRO A 107 -16.89 28.56 14.02
N HIS A 108 -17.10 27.26 13.85
CA HIS A 108 -18.26 26.74 13.14
C HIS A 108 -19.53 27.06 13.95
N PRO A 109 -20.66 27.45 13.32
CA PRO A 109 -21.89 27.71 14.05
C PRO A 109 -22.34 26.43 14.74
N LEU A 110 -22.83 26.61 15.97
CA LEU A 110 -23.44 25.58 16.82
C LEU A 110 -24.66 24.99 16.10
N ASP A 111 -24.48 23.92 15.35
CA ASP A 111 -25.54 22.97 15.04
C ASP A 111 -25.44 21.82 16.05
N GLU A 112 -26.50 21.68 16.85
CA GLU A 112 -26.66 20.76 17.98
C GLU A 112 -26.88 19.32 17.50
N ASP A 113 -25.87 18.69 16.89
CA ASP A 113 -25.82 17.24 16.75
C ASP A 113 -24.67 16.68 17.61
N GLU A 114 -25.05 16.05 18.71
CA GLU A 114 -24.22 15.41 19.73
C GLU A 114 -23.55 14.12 19.19
N ASP A 115 -22.89 14.20 18.04
CA ASP A 115 -22.02 13.16 17.49
C ASP A 115 -20.58 13.66 17.60
N GLY A 116 -19.86 13.17 18.61
CA GLY A 116 -18.46 13.53 18.88
C GLY A 116 -17.60 13.52 17.61
N GLU A 117 -16.69 14.50 17.52
CA GLU A 117 -15.73 14.74 16.43
C GLU A 117 -15.29 13.44 15.74
N ARG A 118 -15.94 13.09 14.63
CA ARG A 118 -15.57 11.88 13.87
C ARG A 118 -14.20 12.13 13.25
N PRO A 119 -13.19 11.27 13.49
CA PRO A 119 -11.86 11.45 12.93
C PRO A 119 -11.95 11.56 11.40
N GLU A 120 -11.18 12.49 10.82
CA GLU A 120 -11.15 12.69 9.38
C GLU A 120 -10.57 11.43 8.71
N VAL A 121 -11.44 10.65 8.08
CA VAL A 121 -11.08 9.35 7.49
C VAL A 121 -10.34 9.59 6.18
N HIS A 122 -9.06 9.29 6.14
CA HIS A 122 -8.24 9.45 4.94
C HIS A 122 -8.28 8.19 4.08
N GLU A 123 -8.66 8.32 2.82
CA GLU A 123 -8.68 7.21 1.87
C GLU A 123 -7.26 6.85 1.42
N THR A 124 -7.01 5.55 1.17
CA THR A 124 -5.80 5.12 0.47
C THR A 124 -5.87 5.50 -1.01
N PRO A 125 -4.72 5.68 -1.70
CA PRO A 125 -4.72 5.81 -3.15
C PRO A 125 -5.41 4.64 -3.89
N ASP A 126 -5.47 3.46 -3.26
CA ASP A 126 -6.12 2.25 -3.76
C ASP A 126 -7.49 1.97 -3.12
N HIS A 127 -8.17 2.98 -2.55
CA HIS A 127 -9.41 2.81 -1.80
C HIS A 127 -10.49 2.00 -2.55
N ALA A 128 -10.68 2.28 -3.84
CA ALA A 128 -11.64 1.56 -4.67
C ALA A 128 -11.28 0.07 -4.87
N VAL A 129 -9.99 -0.28 -4.85
CA VAL A 129 -9.53 -1.67 -4.92
C VAL A 129 -9.72 -2.35 -3.57
N PHE A 130 -9.34 -1.68 -2.47
CA PHE A 130 -9.55 -2.22 -1.12
C PHE A 130 -11.02 -2.49 -0.83
N ARG A 131 -11.93 -1.56 -1.18
CA ARG A 131 -13.37 -1.79 -1.06
C ARG A 131 -13.83 -2.99 -1.88
N TRP A 132 -13.35 -3.14 -3.12
CA TRP A 132 -13.68 -4.30 -3.92
C TRP A 132 -13.21 -5.61 -3.27
N LEU A 133 -11.96 -5.66 -2.81
CA LEU A 133 -11.39 -6.84 -2.15
C LEU A 133 -12.18 -7.21 -0.89
N ALA A 134 -12.51 -6.22 -0.06
CA ALA A 134 -13.30 -6.42 1.14
C ALA A 134 -14.72 -6.92 0.82
N ILE A 135 -15.40 -6.31 -0.16
CA ILE A 135 -16.72 -6.75 -0.62
C ILE A 135 -16.66 -8.18 -1.14
N SER A 136 -15.63 -8.54 -1.91
CA SER A 136 -15.50 -9.90 -2.48
C SER A 136 -15.49 -11.00 -1.41
N TYR A 137 -14.85 -10.74 -0.26
CA TYR A 137 -14.88 -11.66 0.87
C TYR A 137 -16.24 -11.62 1.58
N ALA A 138 -16.69 -10.42 1.97
CA ALA A 138 -17.90 -10.23 2.77
C ALA A 138 -19.17 -10.75 2.08
N SER A 139 -19.31 -10.51 0.77
CA SER A 139 -20.48 -10.97 0.01
C SER A 139 -20.52 -12.47 -0.22
N ALA A 140 -19.36 -13.13 -0.22
CA ALA A 140 -19.26 -14.58 -0.33
C ALA A 140 -19.46 -15.28 1.03
N HIS A 141 -19.36 -14.53 2.14
CA HIS A 141 -19.51 -15.08 3.48
C HIS A 141 -21.00 -15.24 3.80
N LEU A 142 -21.38 -16.43 4.29
CA LEU A 142 -22.79 -16.79 4.43
C LEU A 142 -23.59 -15.82 5.31
N THR A 143 -22.96 -15.27 6.35
CA THR A 143 -23.66 -14.45 7.36
C THR A 143 -23.14 -13.02 7.53
N MET A 144 -22.10 -12.60 6.79
CA MET A 144 -21.42 -11.31 7.07
C MET A 144 -22.21 -10.10 6.55
N THR A 145 -23.05 -10.31 5.54
CA THR A 145 -23.90 -9.27 4.93
C THR A 145 -25.37 -9.36 5.40
N GLU A 146 -25.65 -10.19 6.40
CA GLU A 146 -27.01 -10.32 6.97
C GLU A 146 -27.37 -9.09 7.81
N THR A 147 -28.31 -8.28 7.33
CA THR A 147 -28.69 -6.99 7.93
C THR A 147 -29.52 -7.09 9.21
N PHE A 148 -30.11 -8.25 9.48
CA PHE A 148 -30.96 -8.48 10.67
C PHE A 148 -30.16 -8.92 11.90
N ARG A 149 -28.88 -9.28 11.72
CA ARG A 149 -27.95 -9.54 12.81
C ARG A 149 -27.11 -8.28 12.96
N GLY A 150 -27.35 -7.48 14.00
CA GLY A 150 -26.49 -6.34 14.33
C GLY A 150 -25.04 -6.75 14.56
N GLY A 151 -24.14 -5.77 14.71
CA GLY A 151 -22.76 -6.03 15.11
C GLY A 151 -22.68 -6.83 16.41
N CYS A 152 -21.57 -7.52 16.62
CA CYS A 152 -21.41 -8.42 17.76
C CYS A 152 -21.60 -7.70 19.11
N HIS A 153 -21.13 -6.46 19.20
CA HIS A 153 -21.10 -5.68 20.43
C HIS A 153 -21.68 -4.28 20.32
N THR A 154 -21.83 -3.74 19.11
CA THR A 154 -22.32 -2.37 18.85
C THR A 154 -23.34 -2.36 17.72
N GLN A 155 -23.95 -1.19 17.46
CA GLN A 155 -24.67 -0.98 16.21
C GLN A 155 -23.77 -1.30 15.01
N ASP A 156 -24.39 -1.77 13.93
CA ASP A 156 -23.70 -2.13 12.71
C ASP A 156 -22.96 -0.90 12.13
N VAL A 157 -21.63 -0.94 12.18
CA VAL A 157 -20.74 0.11 11.64
C VAL A 157 -20.47 -0.04 10.14
N THR A 158 -20.98 -1.12 9.54
CA THR A 158 -20.72 -1.50 8.14
C THR A 158 -21.82 -1.05 7.19
N ASP A 159 -22.88 -0.40 7.70
CA ASP A 159 -24.05 0.00 6.93
C ASP A 159 -24.59 -1.18 6.08
N ALA A 160 -24.71 -2.37 6.69
CA ALA A 160 -25.14 -3.61 6.06
C ALA A 160 -24.23 -4.19 4.96
N MET A 161 -23.06 -3.60 4.68
CA MET A 161 -22.14 -4.09 3.66
C MET A 161 -21.14 -5.14 4.17
N GLY A 162 -21.02 -5.33 5.49
CA GLY A 162 -20.04 -6.24 6.09
C GLY A 162 -18.58 -5.78 5.95
N ILE A 163 -18.37 -4.51 5.54
CA ILE A 163 -17.04 -3.92 5.37
C ILE A 163 -16.93 -2.58 6.09
N VAL A 164 -15.73 -2.23 6.56
CA VAL A 164 -15.46 -0.94 7.19
C VAL A 164 -14.02 -0.50 6.92
N GLN A 165 -13.78 0.81 6.88
CA GLN A 165 -12.41 1.31 6.91
C GLN A 165 -11.88 1.26 8.35
N GLY A 166 -10.65 0.80 8.54
CA GLY A 166 -10.06 0.59 9.86
C GLY A 166 -10.11 1.82 10.76
N ALA A 167 -9.66 2.97 10.23
CA ALA A 167 -9.67 4.25 10.93
C ALA A 167 -11.08 4.75 11.31
N LYS A 168 -12.11 4.43 10.51
CA LYS A 168 -13.51 4.77 10.80
C LYS A 168 -14.05 3.96 11.97
N TRP A 169 -13.60 2.72 12.11
CA TRP A 169 -14.10 1.80 13.14
C TRP A 169 -13.32 1.89 14.45
N ARG A 170 -12.01 1.62 14.40
CA ARG A 170 -11.11 1.63 15.55
C ARG A 170 -9.72 2.09 15.10
N PRO A 171 -9.41 3.40 15.22
CA PRO A 171 -8.15 3.92 14.73
C PRO A 171 -6.97 3.39 15.53
N ARG A 172 -5.96 2.88 14.82
CA ARG A 172 -4.73 2.29 15.40
C ARG A 172 -3.53 2.65 14.55
N ALA A 173 -2.46 3.12 15.19
CA ALA A 173 -1.17 3.29 14.54
C ALA A 173 -0.34 2.01 14.67
N GLY A 174 0.63 1.80 13.76
CA GLY A 174 1.50 0.63 13.81
C GLY A 174 0.79 -0.68 13.48
N SER A 175 -0.28 -0.64 12.66
CA SER A 175 -0.98 -1.85 12.26
C SER A 175 -0.21 -2.65 11.21
N MET A 176 -0.37 -3.97 11.23
CA MET A 176 0.19 -4.85 10.20
C MET A 176 -0.32 -4.51 8.80
N ASN A 177 -1.59 -4.12 8.65
CA ASN A 177 -2.17 -3.80 7.34
C ASN A 177 -1.52 -2.55 6.72
N ASP A 178 -1.42 -1.48 7.51
CA ASP A 178 -0.87 -0.21 7.05
C ASP A 178 0.62 -0.38 6.73
N PHE A 179 1.35 -1.18 7.53
CA PHE A 179 2.72 -1.56 7.24
C PHE A 179 2.84 -2.34 5.93
N SER A 180 2.02 -3.37 5.73
CA SER A 180 2.00 -4.21 4.52
C SER A 180 1.82 -3.34 3.27
N TYR A 181 0.84 -2.43 3.28
CA TYR A 181 0.57 -1.50 2.18
C TYR A 181 1.69 -0.48 1.97
N LEU A 182 2.23 0.13 3.03
CA LEU A 182 3.18 1.24 2.90
C LEU A 182 4.62 0.80 2.66
N HIS A 183 5.01 -0.37 3.18
CA HIS A 183 6.37 -0.90 3.09
C HIS A 183 6.58 -1.88 1.93
N THR A 184 5.55 -2.60 1.51
CA THR A 184 5.66 -3.66 0.50
C THR A 184 4.79 -3.40 -0.74
N ASN A 185 4.62 -4.41 -1.59
CA ASN A 185 3.64 -4.41 -2.68
C ASN A 185 2.27 -4.96 -2.26
N CYS A 186 2.17 -5.56 -1.07
CA CYS A 186 1.04 -6.36 -0.65
C CYS A 186 -0.15 -5.48 -0.27
N LEU A 187 -1.33 -5.82 -0.79
CA LEU A 187 -2.60 -5.28 -0.31
C LEU A 187 -3.13 -6.22 0.76
N GLU A 188 -3.23 -5.75 2.00
CA GLU A 188 -3.66 -6.58 3.12
C GLU A 188 -4.98 -6.11 3.74
N LEU A 189 -5.83 -7.08 4.10
CA LEU A 189 -7.10 -6.86 4.81
C LEU A 189 -7.06 -7.50 6.20
N SER A 190 -7.83 -6.95 7.14
CA SER A 190 -8.18 -7.65 8.38
C SER A 190 -9.58 -8.21 8.30
N ILE A 191 -9.72 -9.52 8.44
CA ILE A 191 -10.99 -10.23 8.33
C ILE A 191 -11.40 -10.70 9.72
N TYR A 192 -12.48 -10.15 10.25
CA TYR A 192 -13.05 -10.56 11.52
C TYR A 192 -14.13 -11.60 11.24
N LEU A 193 -13.82 -12.85 11.60
CA LEU A 193 -14.58 -14.03 11.17
C LEU A 193 -15.89 -14.21 11.94
N GLY A 194 -15.96 -13.74 13.18
CA GLY A 194 -17.11 -13.95 14.04
C GLY A 194 -16.97 -13.32 15.42
N CYS A 195 -18.11 -13.23 16.11
CA CYS A 195 -18.20 -12.63 17.44
C CYS A 195 -17.44 -13.44 18.49
N ASP A 196 -17.55 -14.77 18.48
CA ASP A 196 -16.79 -15.57 19.44
C ASP A 196 -15.33 -15.69 18.98
N LYS A 197 -14.40 -15.13 19.76
CA LYS A 197 -12.96 -15.26 19.53
C LYS A 197 -12.45 -16.69 19.71
N PHE A 198 -13.12 -17.49 20.54
CA PHE A 198 -12.72 -18.85 20.86
C PHE A 198 -13.95 -19.77 20.90
N PRO A 199 -14.56 -20.04 19.73
CA PRO A 199 -15.79 -20.82 19.63
C PRO A 199 -15.59 -22.25 20.12
N HIS A 200 -16.67 -22.93 20.49
CA HIS A 200 -16.60 -24.32 20.89
C HIS A 200 -16.24 -25.22 19.69
N GLU A 201 -15.56 -26.35 19.94
CA GLU A 201 -15.11 -27.25 18.87
C GLU A 201 -16.26 -27.74 17.96
N SER A 202 -17.47 -27.83 18.50
CA SER A 202 -18.69 -28.21 17.77
C SER A 202 -19.14 -27.19 16.73
N GLU A 203 -18.72 -25.94 16.85
CA GLU A 203 -19.08 -24.85 15.94
C GLU A 203 -18.09 -24.71 14.77
N LEU A 204 -16.89 -25.30 14.89
CA LEU A 204 -15.82 -25.14 13.89
C LEU A 204 -16.21 -25.60 12.49
N GLN A 205 -17.02 -26.66 12.37
CA GLN A 205 -17.51 -27.11 11.06
C GLN A 205 -18.41 -26.05 10.42
N GLN A 206 -19.26 -25.39 11.20
CA GLN A 206 -20.13 -24.34 10.68
C GLN A 206 -19.32 -23.09 10.30
N GLU A 207 -18.34 -22.71 11.12
CA GLU A 207 -17.45 -21.58 10.82
C GLU A 207 -16.63 -21.81 9.55
N TRP A 208 -16.20 -23.05 9.30
CA TRP A 208 -15.57 -23.43 8.05
C TRP A 208 -16.52 -23.23 6.86
N GLU A 209 -17.74 -23.78 6.92
CA GLU A 209 -18.71 -23.63 5.82
C GLU A 209 -19.10 -22.16 5.58
N ASN A 210 -19.14 -21.33 6.64
CA ASN A 210 -19.40 -19.90 6.53
C ASN A 210 -18.32 -19.15 5.73
N ASN A 211 -17.05 -19.56 5.86
CA ASN A 211 -15.89 -18.84 5.36
C ASN A 211 -15.24 -19.46 4.11
N LYS A 212 -15.50 -20.73 3.83
CA LYS A 212 -14.84 -21.49 2.75
C LYS A 212 -14.90 -20.78 1.40
N GLU A 213 -16.08 -20.35 0.98
CA GLU A 213 -16.27 -19.68 -0.32
C GLU A 213 -15.61 -18.29 -0.32
N SER A 214 -15.68 -17.55 0.79
CA SER A 214 -15.02 -16.26 0.95
C SER A 214 -13.51 -16.35 0.83
N LEU A 215 -12.90 -17.35 1.47
CA LEU A 215 -11.46 -17.58 1.41
C LEU A 215 -11.01 -17.90 -0.03
N LEU A 216 -11.75 -18.75 -0.74
CA LEU A 216 -11.47 -19.10 -2.14
C LEU A 216 -11.62 -17.86 -3.04
N THR A 217 -12.77 -17.17 -2.94
CA THR A 217 -13.06 -15.95 -3.71
C THR A 217 -11.99 -14.88 -3.49
N PHE A 218 -11.52 -14.71 -2.25
CA PHE A 218 -10.47 -13.76 -1.92
C PHE A 218 -9.12 -14.14 -2.52
N MET A 219 -8.70 -15.41 -2.43
CA MET A 219 -7.47 -15.88 -3.06
C MET A 219 -7.49 -15.67 -4.58
N GLU A 220 -8.63 -15.87 -5.23
CA GLU A 220 -8.78 -15.62 -6.67
C GLU A 220 -8.59 -14.14 -7.05
N GLN A 221 -8.85 -13.19 -6.15
CA GLN A 221 -8.65 -11.76 -6.41
C GLN A 221 -7.19 -11.40 -6.69
N THR A 222 -6.23 -12.22 -6.24
CA THR A 222 -4.80 -12.04 -6.54
C THR A 222 -4.50 -12.07 -8.05
N HIS A 223 -5.39 -12.69 -8.82
CA HIS A 223 -5.30 -12.79 -10.28
C HIS A 223 -6.03 -11.68 -11.01
N ARG A 224 -6.34 -10.53 -10.39
CA ARG A 224 -6.95 -9.37 -11.06
C ARG A 224 -5.93 -8.28 -11.38
N GLY A 225 -6.34 -7.33 -12.21
CA GLY A 225 -5.53 -6.18 -12.60
C GLY A 225 -4.55 -6.51 -13.72
N ILE A 226 -3.29 -6.08 -13.56
CA ILE A 226 -2.23 -6.28 -14.54
C ILE A 226 -1.04 -7.01 -13.92
N LYS A 227 -0.34 -7.80 -14.73
CA LYS A 227 0.95 -8.40 -14.36
C LYS A 227 1.90 -8.36 -15.55
N GLY A 228 3.19 -8.51 -15.32
CA GLY A 228 4.13 -8.58 -16.44
C GLY A 228 5.57 -8.65 -16.00
N LEU A 229 6.47 -8.63 -16.97
CA LEU A 229 7.92 -8.52 -16.75
C LEU A 229 8.43 -7.17 -17.22
N VAL A 230 9.43 -6.66 -16.50
CA VAL A 230 10.27 -5.54 -16.93
C VAL A 230 11.64 -6.08 -17.28
N THR A 231 12.04 -5.92 -18.54
CA THR A 231 13.33 -6.37 -19.05
C THR A 231 14.12 -5.23 -19.69
N ASP A 232 15.41 -5.43 -19.90
CA ASP A 232 16.20 -4.58 -20.78
C ASP A 232 16.10 -5.00 -22.25
N GLN A 233 16.78 -4.28 -23.14
CA GLN A 233 16.79 -4.58 -24.57
C GLN A 233 17.46 -5.92 -24.93
N GLN A 234 18.23 -6.49 -24.01
CA GLN A 234 18.90 -7.79 -24.16
C GLN A 234 17.99 -8.94 -23.67
N GLY A 235 16.86 -8.61 -23.03
CA GLY A 235 15.93 -9.58 -22.46
C GLY A 235 16.21 -9.92 -21.00
N GLU A 236 17.20 -9.26 -20.38
CA GLU A 236 17.53 -9.50 -18.98
C GLU A 236 16.49 -8.85 -18.06
N PRO A 237 16.02 -9.55 -17.00
CA PRO A 237 15.04 -9.01 -16.09
C PRO A 237 15.62 -7.86 -15.24
N ILE A 238 14.78 -6.86 -14.97
CA ILE A 238 15.14 -5.70 -14.15
C ILE A 238 14.38 -5.78 -12.82
N ALA A 239 15.08 -6.16 -11.75
CA ALA A 239 14.58 -6.12 -10.39
C ALA A 239 14.46 -4.68 -9.85
N ASN A 240 13.58 -4.46 -8.88
CA ASN A 240 13.33 -3.16 -8.23
C ASN A 240 12.93 -2.02 -9.20
N ALA A 241 12.44 -2.34 -10.39
CA ALA A 241 11.82 -1.36 -11.28
C ALA A 241 10.47 -0.93 -10.69
N THR A 242 10.20 0.38 -10.68
CA THR A 242 8.96 0.96 -10.19
C THR A 242 7.91 1.05 -11.29
N ILE A 243 6.74 0.49 -11.03
CA ILE A 243 5.55 0.55 -11.88
C ILE A 243 4.59 1.60 -11.32
N VAL A 244 4.35 2.64 -12.12
CA VAL A 244 3.50 3.78 -11.78
C VAL A 244 2.23 3.71 -12.61
N VAL A 245 1.08 3.70 -11.95
CA VAL A 245 -0.25 3.75 -12.60
C VAL A 245 -0.76 5.18 -12.56
N GLY A 246 -1.08 5.75 -13.73
CA GLY A 246 -1.63 7.10 -13.83
C GLY A 246 -2.93 7.23 -13.02
N GLY A 247 -3.01 8.26 -12.18
CA GLY A 247 -4.16 8.54 -11.32
C GLY A 247 -4.08 7.90 -9.92
N ILE A 248 -3.23 6.89 -9.72
CA ILE A 248 -3.07 6.21 -8.42
C ILE A 248 -1.72 6.58 -7.82
N LYS A 249 -1.74 7.28 -6.68
CA LYS A 249 -0.55 7.76 -5.97
C LYS A 249 0.12 6.67 -5.11
N HIS A 250 0.14 5.44 -5.59
CA HIS A 250 0.82 4.33 -4.96
C HIS A 250 1.44 3.45 -6.06
N SER A 251 2.73 3.19 -5.97
CA SER A 251 3.49 2.47 -7.00
C SER A 251 3.99 1.13 -6.46
N VAL A 252 4.15 0.15 -7.34
CA VAL A 252 4.66 -1.18 -6.99
C VAL A 252 6.05 -1.40 -7.57
N ARG A 253 6.84 -2.31 -7.01
CA ARG A 253 8.16 -2.69 -7.50
C ARG A 253 8.18 -4.08 -8.13
N THR A 254 9.04 -4.30 -9.12
CA THR A 254 9.31 -5.64 -9.63
C THR A 254 10.09 -6.47 -8.62
N ALA A 255 9.81 -7.77 -8.57
CA ALA A 255 10.56 -8.74 -7.78
C ALA A 255 11.90 -9.09 -8.46
N GLY A 256 12.65 -10.03 -7.87
CA GLY A 256 14.01 -10.38 -8.30
C GLY A 256 14.12 -10.81 -9.77
N ASN A 257 13.05 -11.41 -10.33
CA ASN A 257 13.01 -11.88 -11.72
C ASN A 257 12.40 -10.84 -12.68
N GLY A 258 12.24 -9.58 -12.23
CA GLY A 258 11.67 -8.49 -13.03
C GLY A 258 10.16 -8.57 -13.22
N ASP A 259 9.51 -9.57 -12.65
CA ASP A 259 8.06 -9.72 -12.61
C ASP A 259 7.40 -8.77 -11.63
N TYR A 260 6.19 -8.32 -11.96
CA TYR A 260 5.37 -7.50 -11.09
C TYR A 260 3.90 -7.86 -11.23
N TRP A 261 3.13 -7.52 -10.20
CA TRP A 261 1.69 -7.65 -10.14
C TRP A 261 1.11 -6.36 -9.59
N ARG A 262 -0.01 -5.92 -10.17
CA ARG A 262 -0.74 -4.74 -9.74
C ARG A 262 -2.22 -4.98 -9.86
N ILE A 263 -2.86 -5.26 -8.72
CA ILE A 263 -4.31 -5.41 -8.63
C ILE A 263 -4.96 -4.06 -8.94
N LEU A 264 -5.91 -4.06 -9.87
CA LEU A 264 -6.64 -2.89 -10.33
C LEU A 264 -8.07 -3.32 -10.68
N ASN A 265 -9.01 -2.40 -10.52
CA ASN A 265 -10.37 -2.59 -11.03
C ASN A 265 -10.41 -2.48 -12.57
N PRO A 266 -11.43 -3.04 -13.25
CA PRO A 266 -11.57 -2.96 -14.70
C PRO A 266 -11.50 -1.52 -15.22
N GLY A 267 -10.77 -1.31 -16.30
CA GLY A 267 -10.51 0.01 -16.85
C GLY A 267 -9.23 0.09 -17.68
N GLU A 268 -9.01 1.24 -18.32
CA GLU A 268 -7.80 1.52 -19.08
C GLU A 268 -6.88 2.44 -18.29
N TYR A 269 -5.62 2.04 -18.14
CA TYR A 269 -4.64 2.74 -17.32
C TYR A 269 -3.40 3.09 -18.13
N ARG A 270 -2.92 4.32 -17.97
CA ARG A 270 -1.60 4.72 -18.46
C ARG A 270 -0.55 4.28 -17.44
N VAL A 271 0.24 3.28 -17.77
CA VAL A 271 1.22 2.65 -16.87
C VAL A 271 2.64 2.97 -17.33
N SER A 272 3.50 3.37 -16.39
CA SER A 272 4.91 3.67 -16.64
C SER A 272 5.82 2.77 -15.80
N ALA A 273 6.79 2.13 -16.45
CA ALA A 273 7.88 1.43 -15.78
C ALA A 273 9.14 2.30 -15.74
N ARG A 274 9.76 2.39 -14.56
CA ARG A 274 10.97 3.18 -14.29
C ARG A 274 11.99 2.34 -13.55
N ALA A 275 13.26 2.44 -13.92
CA ALA A 275 14.35 1.80 -13.20
C ALA A 275 15.57 2.71 -13.19
N GLU A 276 16.37 2.64 -12.13
CA GLU A 276 17.60 3.43 -12.06
C GLU A 276 18.56 3.02 -13.19
N GLY A 277 19.10 4.02 -13.91
CA GLY A 277 19.99 3.76 -15.04
C GLY A 277 19.29 3.40 -16.34
N TYR A 278 17.95 3.45 -16.40
CA TYR A 278 17.15 3.21 -17.60
C TYR A 278 16.25 4.41 -17.95
N ASN A 279 15.90 4.54 -19.23
CA ASN A 279 14.89 5.49 -19.67
C ASN A 279 13.50 4.90 -19.38
N PRO A 280 12.57 5.69 -18.81
CA PRO A 280 11.24 5.20 -18.48
C PRO A 280 10.46 4.85 -19.74
N SER A 281 9.66 3.79 -19.66
CA SER A 281 8.71 3.40 -20.71
C SER A 281 7.29 3.62 -20.20
N THR A 282 6.38 4.03 -21.08
CA THR A 282 4.96 4.27 -20.74
C THR A 282 4.07 3.74 -21.83
N LYS A 283 3.02 3.02 -21.45
CA LYS A 283 2.01 2.50 -22.39
C LYS A 283 0.66 2.39 -21.70
N THR A 284 -0.38 2.14 -22.49
CA THR A 284 -1.73 1.86 -21.95
C THR A 284 -1.84 0.36 -21.68
N CYS A 285 -2.31 0.01 -20.49
CA CYS A 285 -2.68 -1.35 -20.09
C CYS A 285 -4.18 -1.37 -19.80
N SER A 286 -4.90 -2.33 -20.35
CA SER A 286 -6.33 -2.51 -20.09
C SER A 286 -6.54 -3.64 -19.10
N VAL A 287 -7.51 -3.48 -18.20
CA VAL A 287 -7.95 -4.49 -17.24
C VAL A 287 -9.39 -4.84 -17.59
N PHE A 288 -9.63 -6.11 -17.89
CA PHE A 288 -10.95 -6.61 -18.28
C PHE A 288 -11.76 -7.09 -17.06
N TYR A 289 -13.04 -7.38 -17.28
CA TYR A 289 -13.94 -7.90 -16.23
C TYR A 289 -13.69 -9.37 -15.90
N ASP A 290 -13.15 -10.13 -16.86
CA ASP A 290 -12.88 -11.55 -16.68
C ASP A 290 -11.79 -11.78 -15.62
N ILE A 291 -11.89 -12.93 -14.94
CA ILE A 291 -10.88 -13.35 -13.98
C ILE A 291 -9.58 -13.64 -14.74
N GLY A 292 -8.52 -12.89 -14.43
CA GLY A 292 -7.21 -13.05 -15.06
C GLY A 292 -6.47 -11.74 -15.25
N ALA A 293 -5.27 -11.65 -14.66
CA ALA A 293 -4.48 -10.44 -14.72
C ALA A 293 -3.93 -10.27 -16.14
N THR A 294 -4.20 -9.12 -16.74
CA THR A 294 -3.81 -8.84 -18.12
C THR A 294 -2.29 -8.63 -18.21
N GLN A 295 -1.65 -9.27 -19.19
CA GLN A 295 -0.19 -9.17 -19.32
C GLN A 295 0.23 -7.82 -19.90
N CYS A 296 1.11 -7.10 -19.18
CA CYS A 296 1.56 -5.78 -19.57
C CYS A 296 3.09 -5.59 -19.44
N ASN A 297 3.87 -6.30 -20.25
CA ASN A 297 5.35 -6.27 -20.17
C ASN A 297 6.01 -4.95 -20.61
N PHE A 298 7.14 -4.59 -20.03
CA PHE A 298 7.92 -3.40 -20.38
C PHE A 298 9.34 -3.76 -20.78
N VAL A 299 9.86 -3.07 -21.80
CA VAL A 299 11.27 -3.12 -22.18
C VAL A 299 11.87 -1.74 -21.95
N LEU A 300 12.94 -1.65 -21.15
CA LEU A 300 13.60 -0.40 -20.81
C LEU A 300 14.95 -0.30 -21.53
N ALA A 301 15.21 0.86 -22.14
CA ALA A 301 16.51 1.16 -22.74
C ALA A 301 17.46 1.74 -21.69
N ARG A 302 18.73 1.33 -21.69
CA ARG A 302 19.74 1.92 -20.80
C ARG A 302 19.87 3.42 -21.03
N SER A 303 19.95 4.15 -19.93
CA SER A 303 20.12 5.60 -19.93
C SER A 303 21.60 5.96 -19.91
N ASN A 304 21.99 6.93 -20.75
CA ASN A 304 23.32 7.54 -20.66
C ASN A 304 23.45 8.50 -19.47
N TRP A 305 22.43 8.61 -18.60
CA TRP A 305 22.37 9.59 -17.52
C TRP A 305 23.49 9.44 -16.50
N LYS A 306 23.93 8.22 -16.18
CA LYS A 306 25.07 7.99 -15.27
C LYS A 306 26.36 8.59 -15.84
N ARG A 307 26.63 8.33 -17.12
CA ARG A 307 27.74 8.95 -17.87
C ARG A 307 27.61 10.47 -17.97
N ILE A 308 26.39 10.99 -18.16
CA ILE A 308 26.13 12.43 -18.18
C ILE A 308 26.39 13.06 -16.81
N ARG A 309 25.97 12.42 -15.70
CA ARG A 309 26.26 12.87 -14.33
C ARG A 309 27.74 12.86 -14.03
N GLU A 310 28.47 11.82 -14.41
CA GLU A 310 29.93 11.77 -14.26
C GLU A 310 30.61 12.90 -15.03
N ILE A 311 30.21 13.14 -16.28
CA ILE A 311 30.74 14.26 -17.08
C ILE A 311 30.35 15.62 -16.45
N MET A 312 29.14 15.76 -15.90
CA MET A 312 28.71 16.98 -15.21
C MET A 312 29.51 17.20 -13.92
N ALA A 313 29.75 16.16 -13.12
CA ALA A 313 30.57 16.23 -11.92
C ALA A 313 32.02 16.61 -12.24
N MET A 314 32.60 16.03 -13.30
CA MET A 314 33.94 16.41 -13.78
C MET A 314 34.00 17.85 -14.33
N ASN A 315 32.90 18.38 -14.87
CA ASN A 315 32.82 19.73 -15.46
C ASN A 315 32.18 20.77 -14.53
N GLY A 316 32.14 20.53 -13.22
CA GLY A 316 31.66 21.50 -12.23
C GLY A 316 30.16 21.84 -12.31
N ASN A 317 29.32 20.85 -12.65
CA ASN A 317 27.85 20.97 -12.76
C ASN A 317 27.33 22.07 -13.71
N ARG A 318 28.12 22.45 -14.72
CA ARG A 318 27.66 23.39 -15.76
C ARG A 318 26.92 22.65 -16.88
N PRO A 319 25.77 23.15 -17.37
CA PRO A 319 25.08 22.52 -18.49
C PRO A 319 25.97 22.52 -19.73
N ILE A 320 26.19 21.34 -20.31
CA ILE A 320 27.00 21.16 -21.51
C ILE A 320 26.26 21.83 -22.66
N ARG A 321 26.78 22.96 -23.16
CA ARG A 321 26.24 23.63 -24.35
C ARG A 321 26.40 22.69 -25.54
N ARG A 322 25.30 22.08 -26.00
CA ARG A 322 25.24 21.42 -27.32
C ARG A 322 25.52 22.47 -28.39
N VAL A 323 26.69 22.42 -29.00
CA VAL A 323 26.93 23.12 -30.27
C VAL A 323 26.15 22.36 -31.33
N VAL A 324 25.04 22.94 -31.79
CA VAL A 324 24.27 22.39 -32.91
C VAL A 324 25.13 22.56 -34.17
N PRO A 325 25.54 21.47 -34.86
CA PRO A 325 26.30 21.58 -36.10
C PRO A 325 25.47 22.36 -37.13
N GLY A 326 26.00 23.46 -37.66
CA GLY A 326 25.35 24.25 -38.72
C GLY A 326 24.66 25.55 -38.28
N ARG A 327 24.62 25.90 -36.98
CA ARG A 327 24.12 27.23 -36.57
C ARG A 327 25.25 28.27 -36.68
N PRO A 328 25.09 29.36 -37.46
CA PRO A 328 26.10 30.41 -37.52
C PRO A 328 26.30 31.03 -36.13
N MET A 329 27.53 30.99 -35.62
CA MET A 329 27.86 31.57 -34.32
C MET A 329 27.56 33.07 -34.32
N THR A 330 26.92 33.53 -33.26
CA THR A 330 26.65 34.96 -33.08
C THR A 330 27.97 35.73 -32.88
N LEU A 331 27.96 37.04 -33.19
CA LEU A 331 29.15 37.90 -33.09
C LEU A 331 29.73 37.92 -31.66
N ARG A 332 28.85 37.83 -30.64
CA ARG A 332 29.23 37.66 -29.22
C ARG A 332 29.92 36.32 -28.93
N GLU A 333 29.53 35.24 -29.59
CA GLU A 333 30.15 33.92 -29.40
C GLU A 333 31.52 33.83 -30.07
N ARG A 334 31.69 34.46 -31.25
CA ARG A 334 33.01 34.60 -31.89
C ARG A 334 34.00 35.40 -31.05
N LEU A 335 33.54 36.50 -30.43
CA LEU A 335 34.38 37.33 -29.56
C LEU A 335 34.84 36.57 -28.30
N ARG A 336 33.95 35.76 -27.70
CA ARG A 336 34.30 34.94 -26.52
C ARG A 336 35.26 33.79 -26.85
N LEU A 337 35.20 33.24 -28.07
CA LEU A 337 36.15 32.21 -28.50
C LEU A 337 37.55 32.80 -28.74
N ARG A 338 37.63 34.02 -29.28
CA ARG A 338 38.89 34.76 -29.50
C ARG A 338 39.60 35.19 -28.22
N GLN A 339 38.91 35.24 -27.09
CA GLN A 339 39.51 35.52 -25.77
C GLN A 339 40.01 34.26 -25.03
N ARG A 340 39.74 33.07 -25.57
CA ARG A 340 40.12 31.78 -24.97
C ARG A 340 41.28 31.08 -25.69
N LEU A 341 41.70 31.61 -26.84
CA LEU A 341 43.00 31.35 -27.48
C LEU A 341 43.94 32.49 -27.08
#